data_AF-A0A7J4JZX2-F1
#
_entry.id   AF-A0A7J4JZX2-F1
#
_cell.length_a   1.000
_cell.length_b   1.000
_cell.length_c   1.000
_cell.angle_alpha   90.00
_cell.angle_beta   90.00
_cell.angle_gamma   90.00
#
_symmetry.space_group_name_H-M   'P 1'
#
loop_
_entity.id
_entity.type
_entity.pdbx_description
1 polymer ?
#
loop_
_entity_poly.entity_id
_entity_poly.type
_entity_poly.pdbx_seq_one_letter_code
_entity_poly.pdbx_strand_id
1 'polypeptide(L)'
;MNDLQVPNTSFKATDIVTVARPIRFSGSLERVRRMVQITEVKKHWITDPEREGGLLDLMLYDAKKDTLELLEDNLKESDLFSKISKLSGLTMQEMWRSIKMNASAKEFMVKLKRDQNLPELLEAENTVIANNKLLLLKQDQIEQFGSVDYDAVLGEWKNWTREVFAKRIAGRKK
;
A
#
# COMPACT_ATOMS: atom_id res chain seq x y z
N MET A 1 16.45 -14.90 23.66
CA MET A 1 17.77 -14.29 23.36
C MET A 1 17.75 -13.99 21.87
N ASN A 2 17.90 -12.73 21.46
CA ASN A 2 17.87 -12.35 20.05
C ASN A 2 19.28 -12.56 19.49
N ASP A 3 19.45 -13.36 18.44
CA ASP A 3 20.78 -13.76 17.92
C ASP A 3 21.61 -12.57 17.42
N LEU A 4 20.94 -11.47 17.06
CA LEU A 4 21.56 -10.22 16.62
C LEU A 4 21.93 -9.27 17.78
N GLN A 5 21.67 -9.64 19.04
CA GLN A 5 21.86 -8.81 20.24
C GLN A 5 21.18 -7.43 20.17
N VAL A 6 20.19 -7.27 19.30
CA VAL A 6 19.43 -6.03 19.17
C VAL A 6 18.55 -5.86 20.42
N PRO A 7 18.63 -4.70 21.11
CA PRO A 7 17.77 -4.43 22.26
C PRO A 7 16.29 -4.53 21.90
N ASN A 8 15.48 -5.07 22.80
CA ASN A 8 14.02 -5.19 22.59
C ASN A 8 13.37 -3.83 22.31
N THR A 9 13.91 -2.74 22.87
CA THR A 9 13.47 -1.36 22.61
C THR A 9 13.61 -0.95 21.15
N SER A 10 14.67 -1.39 20.47
CA SER A 10 14.87 -1.14 19.03
C SER A 10 13.85 -1.90 18.20
N PHE A 11 13.53 -3.16 18.54
CA PHE A 11 12.50 -3.90 17.83
C PHE A 11 11.10 -3.29 18.03
N LYS A 12 10.78 -2.82 19.24
CA LYS A 12 9.55 -2.05 19.51
C LYS A 12 9.42 -0.77 18.69
N ALA A 13 10.53 -0.18 18.24
CA ALA A 13 10.49 1.00 17.37
C ALA A 13 10.05 0.66 15.93
N THR A 14 10.07 -0.62 15.53
CA THR A 14 9.53 -1.08 14.25
C THR A 14 8.01 -1.02 14.30
N ASP A 15 7.36 -0.50 13.25
CA ASP A 15 5.90 -0.45 13.16
C ASP A 15 5.34 -1.61 12.33
N ILE A 16 5.93 -1.89 11.16
CA ILE A 16 5.50 -2.96 10.25
C ILE A 16 6.70 -3.84 9.87
N VAL A 17 6.48 -5.15 9.87
CA VAL A 17 7.35 -6.15 9.25
C VAL A 17 6.65 -6.70 8.02
N THR A 18 7.39 -6.79 6.90
CA THR A 18 6.89 -7.40 5.67
C THR A 18 7.78 -8.57 5.28
N VAL A 19 7.18 -9.70 4.93
CA VAL A 19 7.90 -10.91 4.58
C VAL A 19 7.66 -11.23 3.12
N ALA A 20 8.74 -11.32 2.35
CA ALA A 20 8.72 -11.79 0.97
C ALA A 20 9.50 -13.10 0.86
N ARG A 21 8.95 -14.09 0.14
CA ARG A 21 9.65 -15.36 -0.11
C ARG A 21 9.43 -15.87 -1.54
N PRO A 22 10.38 -16.65 -2.09
CA PRO A 22 10.12 -17.43 -3.29
C PRO A 22 9.15 -18.57 -2.97
N ILE A 23 8.07 -18.68 -3.74
CA ILE A 23 7.09 -19.76 -3.66
C ILE A 23 7.27 -20.69 -4.87
N ARG A 24 7.20 -21.99 -4.59
CA ARG A 24 7.12 -23.06 -5.60
C ARG A 24 5.69 -23.57 -5.64
N PHE A 25 4.96 -23.20 -6.69
CA PHE A 25 3.57 -23.62 -6.84
C PHE A 25 3.50 -25.11 -7.18
N SER A 26 2.69 -25.87 -6.45
CA SER A 26 2.50 -27.31 -6.66
C SER A 26 3.81 -28.13 -6.70
N GLY A 27 4.86 -27.66 -6.02
CA GLY A 27 6.18 -28.32 -6.04
C GLY A 27 7.01 -28.07 -7.31
N SER A 28 6.65 -27.08 -8.14
CA SER A 28 7.39 -26.75 -9.36
C SER A 28 8.85 -26.34 -9.09
N LEU A 29 9.68 -26.46 -10.13
CA LEU A 29 11.07 -25.99 -10.10
C LEU A 29 11.15 -24.46 -10.14
N GLU A 30 10.20 -23.83 -10.83
CA GLU A 30 10.09 -22.38 -10.94
C GLU A 30 9.74 -21.74 -9.58
N ARG A 31 10.42 -20.63 -9.29
CA ARG A 31 10.20 -19.87 -8.07
C ARG A 31 9.65 -18.51 -8.44
N VAL A 32 8.55 -18.14 -7.83
CA VAL A 32 7.99 -16.80 -7.99
C VAL A 32 8.00 -16.09 -6.63
N ARG A 33 8.53 -14.87 -6.57
CA ARG A 33 8.53 -14.10 -5.32
C ARG A 33 7.12 -13.58 -5.03
N ARG A 34 6.70 -13.74 -3.77
CA ARG A 34 5.43 -13.22 -3.25
C ARG A 34 5.66 -12.56 -1.90
N MET A 35 4.93 -11.49 -1.65
CA MET A 35 4.68 -11.01 -0.29
C MET A 35 3.78 -12.04 0.39
N VAL A 36 4.19 -12.53 1.55
CA VAL A 36 3.46 -13.61 2.24
C VAL A 36 2.84 -13.19 3.55
N GLN A 37 3.36 -12.13 4.15
CA GLN A 37 2.91 -11.64 5.45
C GLN A 37 3.23 -10.16 5.58
N ILE A 38 2.28 -9.42 6.15
CA ILE A 38 2.46 -8.04 6.65
C ILE A 38 1.97 -8.03 8.08
N THR A 39 2.85 -7.69 9.01
CA THR A 39 2.60 -7.78 10.45
C THR A 39 2.90 -6.43 11.10
N GLU A 40 1.99 -5.95 11.94
CA GLU A 40 2.23 -4.84 12.84
C GLU A 40 2.94 -5.32 14.11
N VAL A 41 3.96 -4.57 14.53
CA VAL A 41 4.66 -4.78 15.79
C VAL A 41 4.06 -3.84 16.84
N LYS A 42 3.22 -4.41 17.71
CA LYS A 42 2.61 -3.70 18.85
C LYS A 42 3.68 -3.34 19.88
N LYS A 43 3.36 -2.40 20.77
CA LYS A 43 4.33 -1.80 21.70
C LYS A 43 4.32 -2.44 23.10
N HIS A 44 3.27 -3.19 23.42
CA HIS A 44 3.00 -3.76 24.74
C HIS A 44 3.40 -5.24 24.85
N TRP A 45 4.70 -5.51 24.82
CA TRP A 45 5.31 -6.81 25.11
C TRP A 45 6.68 -6.59 25.76
N ILE A 46 7.28 -7.58 26.42
CA ILE A 46 8.53 -7.42 27.19
C ILE A 46 9.64 -8.29 26.63
N THR A 47 9.37 -9.58 26.47
CA THR A 47 10.40 -10.60 26.22
C THR A 47 10.18 -11.31 24.89
N ASP A 48 8.96 -11.80 24.65
CA ASP A 48 8.59 -12.59 23.49
C ASP A 48 7.34 -11.99 22.83
N PRO A 49 7.49 -11.19 21.76
CA PRO A 49 6.36 -10.53 21.11
C PRO A 49 5.38 -11.52 20.48
N GLU A 50 5.79 -12.74 20.12
CA GLU A 50 4.86 -13.71 19.56
C GLU A 50 3.95 -14.27 20.65
N ARG A 51 4.53 -14.70 21.78
CA ARG A 51 3.76 -15.24 22.91
C ARG A 51 2.94 -14.20 23.65
N GLU A 52 3.38 -12.95 23.65
CA GLU A 52 2.75 -11.84 24.36
C GLU A 52 1.75 -11.06 23.49
N GLY A 53 1.46 -11.50 22.25
CA GLY A 53 0.54 -10.78 21.35
C GLY A 53 1.08 -9.43 20.87
N GLY A 54 2.40 -9.28 20.88
CA GLY A 54 3.14 -8.14 20.33
C GLY A 54 3.20 -8.10 18.80
N LEU A 55 2.76 -9.15 18.11
CA LEU A 55 2.70 -9.24 16.66
C LEU A 55 1.25 -9.40 16.20
N LEU A 56 0.81 -8.52 15.31
CA LEU A 56 -0.54 -8.51 14.77
C LEU A 56 -0.48 -8.62 13.24
N ASP A 57 -0.84 -9.78 12.69
CA ASP A 57 -0.86 -9.96 11.25
C ASP A 57 -1.98 -9.12 10.63
N LEU A 58 -1.62 -8.24 9.69
CA LEU A 58 -2.58 -7.43 8.94
C LEU A 58 -2.96 -8.12 7.63
N MET A 59 -2.00 -8.81 6.99
CA MET A 59 -2.25 -9.52 5.75
C MET A 59 -1.49 -10.84 5.70
N LEU A 60 -2.14 -11.89 5.18
CA LEU A 60 -1.57 -13.21 5.00
C LEU A 60 -1.82 -13.72 3.58
N TYR A 61 -0.83 -14.39 3.00
CA TYR A 61 -0.94 -14.90 1.65
C TYR A 61 -1.61 -16.28 1.58
N ASP A 62 -2.61 -16.41 0.71
CA ASP A 62 -3.27 -17.66 0.37
C ASP A 62 -2.62 -18.26 -0.89
N ALA A 63 -1.90 -19.35 -0.71
CA ALA A 63 -1.20 -20.04 -1.79
C ALA A 63 -2.13 -20.73 -2.80
N LYS A 64 -3.38 -21.04 -2.44
CA LYS A 64 -4.36 -21.63 -3.36
C LYS A 64 -4.93 -20.58 -4.31
N LYS A 65 -5.11 -19.35 -3.82
CA LYS A 65 -5.67 -18.23 -4.60
C LYS A 65 -4.60 -17.37 -5.29
N ASP A 66 -3.34 -17.50 -4.88
CA ASP A 66 -2.24 -16.60 -5.26
C ASP A 66 -2.55 -15.13 -4.90
N THR A 67 -3.12 -14.91 -3.71
CA THR A 67 -3.55 -13.58 -3.23
C THR A 67 -3.01 -13.28 -1.84
N LEU A 68 -2.68 -12.01 -1.60
CA LEU A 68 -2.40 -11.49 -0.26
C LEU A 68 -3.73 -11.00 0.34
N GLU A 69 -4.26 -11.75 1.29
CA GLU A 69 -5.57 -11.53 1.91
C GLU A 69 -5.44 -10.58 3.11
N LEU A 70 -6.41 -9.68 3.26
CA LEU A 70 -6.50 -8.76 4.39
C LEU A 70 -7.21 -9.45 5.57
N LEU A 71 -6.64 -9.34 6.76
CA LEU A 71 -7.28 -9.78 8.00
C LEU A 71 -8.08 -8.61 8.59
N GLU A 72 -9.34 -8.47 8.15
CA GLU A 72 -10.19 -7.32 8.50
C GLU A 72 -10.43 -7.15 10.01
N ASP A 73 -10.51 -8.26 10.76
CA ASP A 73 -10.70 -8.20 12.21
C ASP A 73 -9.46 -7.67 12.92
N ASN A 74 -8.27 -8.12 12.51
CA ASN A 74 -7.01 -7.61 13.05
C ASN A 74 -6.81 -6.12 12.74
N LEU A 75 -7.32 -5.64 11.61
CA LEU A 75 -7.26 -4.22 11.27
C LEU A 75 -7.94 -3.32 12.32
N LYS A 76 -9.03 -3.81 12.94
CA LYS A 76 -9.75 -3.07 14.00
C LYS A 76 -8.93 -2.98 15.29
N GLU A 77 -8.00 -3.89 15.50
CA GLU A 77 -7.11 -3.96 16.67
C GLU A 77 -5.77 -3.26 16.45
N SER A 78 -5.57 -2.66 15.27
CA SER A 78 -4.34 -1.98 14.88
C SER A 78 -4.14 -0.67 15.65
N ASP A 79 -3.04 -0.60 16.40
CA ASP A 79 -2.62 0.62 17.08
C ASP A 79 -2.09 1.62 16.04
N LEU A 80 -1.47 1.12 14.96
CA LEU A 80 -0.96 1.92 13.85
C LEU A 80 -2.09 2.69 13.14
N PHE A 81 -3.19 2.03 12.78
CA PHE A 81 -4.33 2.70 12.14
C PHE A 81 -4.93 3.76 13.07
N SER A 82 -5.12 3.44 14.35
CA SER A 82 -5.60 4.38 15.35
C SER A 82 -4.68 5.60 15.49
N LYS A 83 -3.36 5.38 15.49
CA LYS A 83 -2.34 6.43 15.53
C LYS A 83 -2.37 7.32 14.29
N ILE A 84 -2.46 6.74 13.10
CA ILE A 84 -2.52 7.50 11.83
C ILE A 84 -3.79 8.35 11.78
N SER A 85 -4.94 7.80 12.18
CA SER A 85 -6.20 8.53 12.25
C SER A 85 -6.06 9.78 13.13
N LYS A 86 -5.50 9.61 14.34
CA LYS A 86 -5.31 10.69 15.30
C LYS A 86 -4.31 11.75 14.83
N LEU A 87 -3.22 11.35 14.19
CA LEU A 87 -2.19 12.27 13.69
C LEU A 87 -2.63 13.04 12.44
N SER A 88 -3.37 12.39 11.55
CA SER A 88 -3.84 12.98 10.30
C SER A 88 -5.13 13.79 10.46
N GLY A 89 -5.84 13.63 11.57
CA GLY A 89 -7.17 14.21 11.78
C GLY A 89 -8.28 13.54 10.95
N LEU A 90 -7.96 12.45 10.22
CA LEU A 90 -8.92 11.72 9.41
C LEU A 90 -9.70 10.72 10.25
N THR A 91 -10.99 10.59 9.98
CA THR A 91 -11.78 9.46 10.47
C THR A 91 -11.30 8.15 9.85
N MET A 92 -11.62 7.02 10.48
CA MET A 92 -11.29 5.69 9.94
C MET A 92 -11.87 5.48 8.54
N GLN A 93 -13.08 5.99 8.28
CA GLN A 93 -13.73 5.89 6.98
C GLN A 93 -12.98 6.70 5.91
N GLU A 94 -12.55 7.91 6.21
CA GLU A 94 -11.77 8.74 5.29
C GLU A 94 -10.40 8.15 5.00
N MET A 95 -9.73 7.62 6.03
CA MET A 95 -8.47 6.91 5.85
C MET A 95 -8.64 5.71 4.91
N TRP A 96 -9.69 4.91 5.12
CA TRP A 96 -9.99 3.77 4.26
C TRP A 96 -10.30 4.17 2.82
N ARG A 97 -11.07 5.25 2.62
CA ARG A 97 -11.31 5.82 1.29
C ARG A 97 -10.03 6.31 0.63
N SER A 98 -9.13 6.94 1.39
CA SER A 98 -7.81 7.36 0.89
C SER A 98 -6.95 6.17 0.47
N ILE A 99 -6.93 5.09 1.25
CA ILE A 99 -6.20 3.85 0.92
C ILE A 99 -6.76 3.24 -0.37
N LYS A 100 -8.09 3.14 -0.50
CA LYS A 100 -8.75 2.61 -1.69
C LYS A 100 -8.52 3.46 -2.94
N MET A 101 -8.52 4.80 -2.80
CA MET A 101 -8.19 5.71 -3.89
C MET A 101 -6.76 5.46 -4.40
N ASN A 102 -5.79 5.36 -3.48
CA ASN A 102 -4.39 5.09 -3.83
C ASN A 102 -4.21 3.73 -4.51
N ALA A 103 -4.86 2.68 -3.99
CA ALA A 103 -4.85 1.35 -4.60
C ALA A 103 -5.44 1.39 -6.02
N SER A 104 -6.60 2.03 -6.19
CA SER A 104 -7.29 2.15 -7.47
C SER A 104 -6.49 2.95 -8.50
N ALA A 105 -5.77 3.98 -8.07
CA ALA A 105 -4.88 4.76 -8.93
C ALA A 105 -3.73 3.89 -9.46
N LYS A 106 -3.07 3.10 -8.60
CA LYS A 106 -2.00 2.17 -9.00
C LYS A 106 -2.50 1.06 -9.91
N GLU A 107 -3.65 0.46 -9.58
CA GLU A 107 -4.29 -0.54 -10.42
C GLU A 107 -4.60 0.02 -11.82
N PHE A 108 -5.12 1.24 -11.89
CA PHE A 108 -5.39 1.91 -13.15
C PHE A 108 -4.13 2.12 -14.00
N MET A 109 -3.00 2.51 -13.39
CA MET A 109 -1.73 2.62 -14.13
C MET A 109 -1.28 1.28 -14.71
N VAL A 110 -1.38 0.19 -13.93
CA VAL A 110 -1.02 -1.16 -14.38
C VAL A 110 -1.91 -1.59 -15.54
N LYS A 111 -3.22 -1.34 -15.44
CA LYS A 111 -4.18 -1.60 -16.51
C LYS A 111 -3.82 -0.81 -17.77
N LEU A 112 -3.62 0.50 -17.64
CA LEU A 112 -3.29 1.37 -18.77
C LEU A 112 -1.99 0.98 -19.45
N LYS A 113 -0.96 0.61 -18.67
CA LYS A 113 0.31 0.06 -19.18
C LYS A 113 0.08 -1.19 -20.03
N ARG A 114 -0.80 -2.09 -19.61
CA ARG A 114 -1.11 -3.33 -20.35
C ARG A 114 -1.90 -3.01 -21.62
N ASP A 115 -2.96 -2.21 -21.50
CA ASP A 115 -3.86 -1.86 -22.59
C ASP A 115 -3.13 -1.11 -23.73
N GLN A 116 -2.13 -0.28 -23.39
CA GLN A 116 -1.37 0.53 -24.36
C GLN A 116 0.04 0.01 -24.63
N ASN A 117 0.43 -1.13 -24.04
CA ASN A 117 1.78 -1.67 -24.09
C ASN A 117 2.89 -0.63 -23.80
N LEU A 118 2.72 0.12 -22.71
CA LEU A 118 3.55 1.27 -22.35
C LEU A 118 4.29 1.05 -21.02
N PRO A 119 5.33 0.18 -20.99
CA PRO A 119 6.05 -0.15 -19.75
C PRO A 119 6.64 1.08 -19.05
N GLU A 120 7.07 2.10 -19.81
CA GLU A 120 7.66 3.34 -19.32
C GLU A 120 6.72 4.09 -18.35
N LEU A 121 5.40 3.87 -18.46
CA LEU A 121 4.40 4.45 -17.56
C LEU A 121 4.64 4.06 -16.08
N LEU A 122 5.19 2.87 -15.83
CA LEU A 122 5.44 2.35 -14.49
C LEU A 122 6.86 2.63 -13.99
N GLU A 123 7.69 3.33 -14.76
CA GLU A 123 9.02 3.73 -14.33
C GLU A 123 8.96 4.80 -13.23
N ALA A 124 10.02 4.89 -12.42
CA ALA A 124 10.07 5.76 -11.24
C ALA A 124 9.74 7.22 -11.57
N GLU A 125 10.35 7.77 -12.63
CA GLU A 125 10.10 9.15 -13.08
C GLU A 125 8.62 9.43 -13.38
N ASN A 126 7.90 8.46 -13.96
CA ASN A 126 6.52 8.64 -14.38
C ASN A 126 5.56 8.37 -13.23
N THR A 127 5.82 7.35 -12.41
CA THR A 127 5.00 7.06 -11.22
C THR A 127 5.04 8.17 -10.17
N VAL A 128 6.16 8.88 -10.03
CA VAL A 128 6.26 10.07 -9.17
C VAL A 128 5.37 11.20 -9.68
N ILE A 129 5.42 11.51 -10.98
CA ILE A 129 4.59 12.58 -11.57
C ILE A 129 3.10 12.25 -11.41
N ALA A 130 2.72 11.00 -11.69
CA ALA A 130 1.34 10.55 -11.55
C ALA A 130 0.85 10.65 -10.09
N ASN A 131 1.69 10.25 -9.13
CA ASN A 131 1.37 10.36 -7.71
C ASN A 131 1.23 11.83 -7.26
N ASN A 132 2.15 12.70 -7.68
CA ASN A 132 2.11 14.13 -7.34
C ASN A 132 0.85 14.79 -7.87
N LYS A 133 0.40 14.44 -9.09
CA LYS A 133 -0.87 14.97 -9.62
C LYS A 133 -2.07 14.53 -8.77
N LEU A 134 -2.09 13.29 -8.27
CA LEU A 134 -3.16 12.82 -7.37
C LEU A 134 -3.19 13.63 -6.07
N LEU A 135 -2.02 13.92 -5.49
CA LEU A 135 -1.91 14.72 -4.28
C LEU A 135 -2.33 16.18 -4.50
N LEU A 136 -1.97 16.78 -5.64
CA LEU A 136 -2.39 18.14 -6.00
C LEU A 136 -3.92 18.24 -6.12
N LEU A 137 -4.56 17.30 -6.82
CA LEU A 137 -6.02 17.29 -6.94
C LEU A 137 -6.73 17.13 -5.59
N LYS A 138 -6.15 16.32 -4.69
CA LYS A 138 -6.64 16.20 -3.32
C LYS A 138 -6.48 17.52 -2.56
N GLN A 139 -5.33 18.18 -2.69
CA GLN A 139 -5.06 19.47 -2.04
C GLN A 139 -6.03 20.55 -2.52
N ASP A 140 -6.28 20.63 -3.83
CA ASP A 140 -7.21 21.59 -4.43
C ASP A 140 -8.62 21.44 -3.83
N GLN A 141 -9.09 20.20 -3.61
CA GLN A 141 -10.38 19.98 -2.95
C GLN A 141 -10.40 20.37 -1.46
N ILE A 142 -9.32 20.09 -0.73
CA ILE A 142 -9.20 20.50 0.68
C ILE A 142 -9.28 22.03 0.78
N GLU A 143 -8.59 22.76 -0.10
CA GLU A 143 -8.60 24.22 -0.12
C GLU A 143 -9.95 24.80 -0.50
N GLN A 144 -10.67 24.19 -1.45
CA GLN A 144 -11.95 24.69 -1.94
C GLN A 144 -13.14 24.30 -1.05
N PHE A 145 -13.15 23.09 -0.49
CA PHE A 145 -14.34 22.51 0.16
C PHE A 145 -14.08 22.10 1.61
N GLY A 146 -12.85 22.21 2.11
CA GLY A 146 -12.47 21.75 3.46
C GLY A 146 -12.52 20.23 3.65
N SER A 147 -12.78 19.47 2.58
CA SER A 147 -12.95 18.02 2.59
C SER A 147 -12.57 17.42 1.23
N VAL A 148 -12.49 16.09 1.15
CA VAL A 148 -12.08 15.38 -0.07
C VAL A 148 -13.18 14.41 -0.50
N ASP A 149 -13.66 14.61 -1.73
CA ASP A 149 -14.39 13.60 -2.48
C ASP A 149 -13.37 12.72 -3.24
N TYR A 150 -13.02 11.61 -2.61
CA TYR A 150 -12.02 10.66 -3.12
C TYR A 150 -12.39 10.07 -4.49
N ASP A 151 -13.68 9.87 -4.78
CA ASP A 151 -14.12 9.30 -6.05
C ASP A 151 -14.04 10.34 -7.17
N ALA A 152 -14.39 11.59 -6.88
CA ALA A 152 -14.22 12.70 -7.81
C ALA A 152 -12.74 12.93 -8.14
N VAL A 153 -11.87 13.00 -7.12
CA VAL A 153 -10.40 13.13 -7.31
C VAL A 153 -9.86 11.99 -8.17
N LEU A 154 -10.25 10.75 -7.87
CA LEU A 154 -9.81 9.59 -8.64
C LEU A 154 -10.31 9.64 -10.09
N GLY A 155 -11.54 10.06 -10.32
CA GLY A 155 -12.14 10.19 -11.64
C GLY A 155 -11.39 11.22 -12.49
N GLU A 156 -11.17 12.41 -11.96
CA GLU A 156 -10.39 13.46 -12.62
C GLU A 156 -8.96 12.99 -12.91
N TRP A 157 -8.31 12.38 -11.91
CA TRP A 157 -6.96 11.86 -12.06
C TRP A 157 -6.86 10.77 -13.14
N LYS A 158 -7.82 9.84 -13.19
CA LYS A 158 -7.87 8.78 -14.22
C LYS A 158 -8.03 9.38 -15.62
N ASN A 159 -8.88 10.40 -15.76
CA ASN A 159 -9.07 11.11 -17.02
C ASN A 159 -7.77 11.80 -17.47
N TRP A 160 -7.15 12.59 -16.59
CA TRP A 160 -5.86 13.22 -16.87
C TRP A 160 -4.76 12.19 -17.22
N THR A 161 -4.70 11.09 -16.48
CA THR A 161 -3.70 10.04 -16.70
C THR A 161 -3.84 9.42 -18.09
N ARG A 162 -5.06 9.13 -18.52
CA ARG A 162 -5.35 8.55 -19.85
C ARG A 162 -5.14 9.56 -20.98
N GLU A 163 -5.74 10.74 -20.86
CA GLU A 163 -5.87 11.68 -21.97
C GLU A 163 -4.63 12.54 -22.18
N VAL A 164 -3.87 12.80 -21.12
CA VAL A 164 -2.71 13.70 -21.17
C VAL A 164 -1.43 12.92 -20.89
N PHE A 165 -1.36 12.28 -19.73
CA PHE A 165 -0.10 11.75 -19.22
C PHE A 165 0.43 10.57 -20.04
N ALA A 166 -0.41 9.57 -20.30
CA ALA A 166 -0.01 8.39 -21.07
C ALA A 166 0.30 8.73 -22.53
N LYS A 167 -0.49 9.61 -23.18
CA LYS A 167 -0.21 10.10 -24.54
C LYS A 167 1.13 10.82 -24.62
N ARG A 168 1.46 11.64 -23.62
CA ARG A 168 2.75 12.33 -23.52
C ARG A 168 3.92 11.34 -23.46
N ILE A 169 3.81 10.28 -22.66
CA ILE A 169 4.85 9.25 -22.55
C ILE A 169 4.98 8.47 -23.86
N ALA A 170 3.85 8.05 -24.46
CA ALA A 170 3.86 7.38 -25.76
C ALA A 170 4.47 8.24 -26.88
N GLY A 171 4.28 9.56 -26.82
CA GLY A 171 4.87 10.52 -27.76
C GLY A 171 6.40 10.62 -27.68
N ARG A 172 7.01 10.35 -26.52
CA ARG A 172 8.49 10.34 -26.36
C ARG A 172 9.17 9.17 -27.07
N LYS A 173 8.40 8.15 -27.47
CA LYS A 173 8.89 6.94 -28.14
C LYS A 173 9.05 7.11 -29.66
N LYS A 174 8.48 8.18 -30.22
CA LYS A 174 8.67 8.57 -31.63
C LYS A 174 9.84 9.53 -31.74
#